data_AF-A0A1F9QQ15-F1
#
_entry.id   AF-A0A1F9QQ15-F1
#
_cell.length_a   1.000
_cell.length_b   1.000
_cell.length_c   1.000
_cell.angle_alpha   90.00
_cell.angle_beta   90.00
_cell.angle_gamma   90.00
#
_symmetry.space_group_name_H-M   'P 1'
#
loop_
_entity.id
_entity.type
_entity.pdbx_description
1 polymer ?
#
loop_
_entity_poly.entity_id
_entity_poly.type
_entity_poly.pdbx_seq_one_letter_code
_entity_poly.pdbx_strand_id
1 'polypeptide(L)'
;MILDYDSFTKASTLLHSAQGAALLILGAAEVYALDTPNRKLAFAGPLALITAAAVMPLLILALPGGWDLEQLRFSLEMRGGFHLFFALSCLLGAAGLSRLTQVLLERNGGGWQGTFLAFLFSIGVIYFFFASRVNEEASREVMVWHAAAGSTLLLAVLFKSAHVFFGRRFLHLGWAALLIFTSMQLLTYRESPAAFGMRLVTFETAPAPQQPAAAPVKTQPSKNAGTTDKKRPGN
;
A
#
# COMPACT_ATOMS: atom_id res chain seq x y z
N MET A 1 13.20 22.72 7.47
CA MET A 1 13.42 21.30 7.13
C MET A 1 12.86 21.04 5.75
N ILE A 2 13.65 20.51 4.81
CA ILE A 2 13.21 20.25 3.43
C ILE A 2 12.96 18.75 3.31
N LEU A 3 11.75 18.36 2.90
CA LEU A 3 11.39 16.96 2.70
C LEU A 3 11.91 16.49 1.33
N ASP A 4 12.77 15.48 1.31
CA ASP A 4 13.21 14.84 0.07
C ASP A 4 12.17 13.79 -0.36
N TYR A 5 11.29 14.14 -1.30
CA TYR A 5 10.27 13.21 -1.80
C TYR A 5 10.85 12.03 -2.60
N ASP A 6 12.03 12.17 -3.20
CA ASP A 6 12.69 11.07 -3.91
C ASP A 6 13.15 9.98 -2.95
N SER A 7 13.45 10.33 -1.70
CA SER A 7 13.80 9.38 -0.64
C SER A 7 12.67 8.37 -0.38
N PHE A 8 11.41 8.78 -0.47
CA PHE A 8 10.25 7.89 -0.29
C PHE A 8 10.09 6.92 -1.46
N THR A 9 10.26 7.40 -2.69
CA THR A 9 10.21 6.55 -3.90
C THR A 9 11.31 5.48 -3.87
N LYS A 10 12.54 5.89 -3.51
CA LYS A 10 13.68 4.99 -3.33
C LYS A 10 13.44 3.99 -2.20
N ALA A 11 12.98 4.48 -1.04
CA ALA A 11 12.68 3.63 0.11
C ALA A 11 11.64 2.59 -0.24
N SER A 12 10.50 3.00 -0.80
CA SER A 12 9.45 2.07 -1.23
C SER A 12 10.00 0.99 -2.17
N THR A 13 10.77 1.37 -3.19
CA THR A 13 11.34 0.42 -4.15
C THR A 13 12.26 -0.61 -3.46
N LEU A 14 13.13 -0.17 -2.54
CA LEU A 14 14.03 -1.05 -1.80
C LEU A 14 13.28 -1.93 -0.79
N LEU A 15 12.23 -1.41 -0.17
CA LEU A 15 11.37 -2.16 0.74
C LEU A 15 10.67 -3.32 0.02
N HIS A 16 10.15 -3.10 -1.20
CA HIS A 16 9.61 -4.19 -2.03
C HIS A 16 10.69 -5.18 -2.45
N SER A 17 11.88 -4.69 -2.79
CA SER A 17 13.00 -5.56 -3.16
C SER A 17 13.43 -6.47 -2.00
N ALA A 18 13.46 -5.96 -0.77
CA ALA A 18 13.76 -6.74 0.43
C ALA A 18 12.70 -7.83 0.69
N GLN A 19 11.41 -7.48 0.57
CA GLN A 19 10.31 -8.44 0.68
C GLN A 19 10.40 -9.54 -0.39
N GLY A 20 10.60 -9.13 -1.65
CA GLY A 20 10.74 -10.04 -2.77
C GLY A 20 11.93 -10.99 -2.59
N ALA A 21 13.10 -10.47 -2.23
CA ALA A 21 14.28 -11.30 -1.96
C ALA A 21 14.01 -12.34 -0.86
N ALA A 22 13.31 -11.95 0.21
CA ALA A 22 12.99 -12.89 1.28
C ALA A 22 12.02 -14.00 0.84
N LEU A 23 10.98 -13.66 0.08
CA LEU A 23 10.04 -14.65 -0.47
C LEU A 23 10.70 -15.54 -1.52
N LEU A 24 11.65 -15.02 -2.31
CA LEU A 24 12.43 -15.81 -3.26
C LEU A 24 13.27 -16.87 -2.54
N ILE A 25 14.00 -16.47 -1.48
CA ILE A 25 14.82 -17.39 -0.68
C ILE A 25 13.92 -18.44 0.01
N LEU A 26 12.79 -18.02 0.56
CA LEU A 26 11.80 -18.94 1.15
C LEU A 26 11.28 -19.94 0.11
N GLY A 27 10.84 -19.47 -1.06
CA GLY A 27 10.34 -20.33 -2.13
C GLY A 27 11.40 -21.31 -2.63
N ALA A 28 12.62 -20.83 -2.88
CA ALA A 28 13.75 -21.66 -3.30
C ALA A 28 14.11 -22.72 -2.25
N ALA A 29 14.10 -22.37 -0.96
CA ALA A 29 14.33 -23.31 0.12
C ALA A 29 13.24 -24.39 0.19
N GLU A 30 11.97 -24.05 -0.05
CA GLU A 30 10.87 -25.01 -0.11
C GLU A 30 10.98 -25.95 -1.31
N VAL A 31 11.38 -25.45 -2.49
CA VAL A 31 11.67 -26.33 -3.65
C VAL A 31 12.80 -27.30 -3.32
N TYR A 32 13.92 -26.78 -2.80
CA TYR A 32 15.09 -27.60 -2.49
C TYR A 32 14.79 -28.68 -1.44
N ALA A 33 13.97 -28.36 -0.43
CA ALA A 33 13.59 -29.29 0.62
C ALA A 33 12.79 -30.51 0.10
N LEU A 34 12.20 -30.45 -1.10
CA LEU A 34 11.50 -31.59 -1.69
C LEU A 34 12.43 -32.71 -2.15
N ASP A 35 13.65 -32.36 -2.58
CA ASP A 35 14.60 -33.31 -3.17
C ASP A 35 15.80 -33.55 -2.25
N THR A 36 16.08 -32.65 -1.30
CA THR A 36 17.16 -32.84 -0.32
C THR A 36 16.75 -32.30 1.05
N PRO A 37 16.43 -33.17 2.03
CA PRO A 37 16.05 -32.78 3.38
C PRO A 37 17.27 -32.32 4.22
N ASN A 38 18.07 -31.39 3.70
CA ASN A 38 19.22 -30.84 4.40
C ASN A 38 18.77 -29.81 5.44
N ARG A 39 19.01 -30.13 6.71
CA ARG A 39 18.65 -29.29 7.86
C ARG A 39 19.25 -27.88 7.82
N LYS A 40 20.42 -27.68 7.21
CA LYS A 40 21.06 -26.35 7.12
C LYS A 40 20.26 -25.38 6.25
N LEU A 41 19.65 -25.86 5.17
CA LEU A 41 18.91 -25.01 4.24
C LEU A 41 17.48 -24.72 4.72
N ALA A 42 16.96 -25.49 5.68
CA ALA A 42 15.69 -25.19 6.33
C ALA A 42 15.69 -23.83 7.08
N PHE A 43 16.88 -23.32 7.45
CA PHE A 43 17.04 -22.01 8.08
C PHE A 43 17.00 -20.83 7.10
N ALA A 44 17.25 -21.07 5.81
CA ALA A 44 17.42 -20.00 4.83
C ALA A 44 16.16 -19.12 4.70
N GLY A 45 14.99 -19.74 4.53
CA GLY A 45 13.71 -19.03 4.44
C GLY A 45 13.39 -18.18 5.69
N PRO A 46 13.37 -18.78 6.90
CA PRO A 46 13.16 -18.03 8.14
C PRO A 46 14.12 -16.84 8.33
N LEU A 47 15.41 -17.06 8.11
CA LEU A 47 16.43 -16.02 8.26
C LEU A 47 16.27 -14.91 7.22
N ALA A 48 15.88 -15.25 5.99
CA ALA A 48 15.55 -14.27 4.96
C ALA A 48 14.40 -13.35 5.40
N LEU A 49 13.31 -13.92 5.95
CA LEU A 49 12.17 -13.13 6.43
C LEU A 49 12.56 -12.21 7.60
N ILE A 50 13.33 -12.73 8.57
CA ILE A 50 13.84 -11.93 9.70
C ILE A 50 14.77 -10.82 9.22
N THR A 51 15.64 -11.12 8.25
CA THR A 51 16.55 -10.14 7.67
C THR A 51 15.79 -9.04 6.95
N ALA A 52 14.82 -9.37 6.10
CA ALA A 52 13.97 -8.37 5.47
C ALA A 52 13.21 -7.53 6.50
N ALA A 53 12.65 -8.17 7.53
CA ALA A 53 11.98 -7.48 8.63
C ALA A 53 12.89 -6.46 9.33
N ALA A 54 14.17 -6.77 9.55
CA ALA A 54 15.13 -5.85 10.15
C ALA A 54 15.60 -4.75 9.19
N VAL A 55 15.80 -5.09 7.91
CA VAL A 55 16.26 -4.14 6.88
C VAL A 55 15.21 -3.08 6.60
N MET A 56 13.92 -3.42 6.60
CA MET A 56 12.85 -2.48 6.28
C MET A 56 12.82 -1.22 7.16
N PRO A 57 12.75 -1.29 8.52
CA PRO A 57 12.78 -0.11 9.37
C PRO A 57 14.11 0.65 9.25
N LEU A 58 15.23 -0.05 9.00
CA LEU A 58 16.52 0.61 8.73
C LEU A 58 16.49 1.41 7.44
N LEU A 59 15.87 0.90 6.37
CA LEU A 59 15.71 1.65 5.12
C LEU A 59 14.82 2.89 5.30
N ILE A 60 13.76 2.78 6.10
CA ILE A 60 12.88 3.91 6.42
C ILE A 60 13.63 4.93 7.28
N LEU A 61 14.39 4.49 8.28
CA LEU A 61 15.21 5.40 9.08
C LEU A 61 16.30 6.07 8.24
N ALA A 62 16.96 5.33 7.34
CA ALA A 62 18.07 5.85 6.53
C ALA A 62 17.61 6.83 5.45
N LEU A 63 16.52 6.52 4.74
CA LEU A 63 16.10 7.27 3.55
C LEU A 63 15.16 8.43 3.91
N PRO A 64 13.87 8.21 4.24
CA PRO A 64 13.02 9.32 4.65
C PRO A 64 13.36 9.88 6.04
N GLY A 65 14.02 9.10 6.91
CA GLY A 65 14.45 9.54 8.23
C GLY A 65 15.85 10.20 8.28
N GLY A 66 16.71 10.03 7.27
CA GLY A 66 18.06 10.60 7.29
C GLY A 66 18.93 10.18 8.50
N TRP A 67 18.65 9.02 9.11
CA TRP A 67 19.22 8.56 10.39
C TRP A 67 18.87 9.41 11.62
N ASP A 68 17.85 10.26 11.51
CA ASP A 68 17.35 11.10 12.59
C ASP A 68 15.89 10.75 12.95
N LEU A 69 15.60 10.61 14.24
CA LEU A 69 14.28 10.18 14.70
C LEU A 69 13.24 11.29 14.63
N GLU A 70 13.64 12.56 14.80
CA GLU A 70 12.73 13.70 14.64
C GLU A 70 12.34 13.86 13.17
N GLN A 71 13.29 13.71 12.27
CA GLN A 71 13.07 13.67 10.83
C GLN A 71 12.21 12.50 10.42
N LEU A 72 12.46 11.30 10.94
CA LEU A 72 11.61 10.15 10.69
C LEU A 72 10.16 10.42 11.13
N ARG A 73 9.97 10.95 12.34
CA ARG A 73 8.66 11.32 12.85
C ARG A 73 7.96 12.30 11.90
N PHE A 74 8.64 13.39 11.53
CA PHE A 74 8.10 14.39 10.60
C PHE A 74 7.72 13.77 9.24
N SER A 75 8.60 12.92 8.69
CA SER A 75 8.36 12.20 7.44
C SER A 75 7.13 11.28 7.51
N LEU A 76 6.93 10.58 8.63
CA LEU A 76 5.78 9.70 8.86
C LEU A 76 4.48 10.47 9.11
N GLU A 77 4.53 11.65 9.74
CA GLU A 77 3.38 12.55 9.87
C GLU A 77 2.94 13.07 8.48
N MET A 78 3.90 13.41 7.61
CA MET A 78 3.61 13.87 6.25
C MET A 78 3.15 12.76 5.30
N ARG A 79 3.68 11.53 5.46
CA ARG A 79 3.34 10.37 4.63
C ARG A 79 2.95 9.17 5.50
N GLY A 80 1.80 9.31 6.18
CA GLY A 80 1.28 8.30 7.11
C GLY A 80 1.14 6.88 6.55
N GLY A 81 0.96 6.72 5.24
CA GLY A 81 0.91 5.40 4.59
C GLY A 81 2.19 4.57 4.73
N PHE A 82 3.34 5.16 5.08
CA PHE A 82 4.58 4.40 5.34
C PHE A 82 4.50 3.52 6.60
N HIS A 83 3.54 3.74 7.51
CA HIS A 83 3.29 2.84 8.63
C HIS A 83 2.93 1.42 8.18
N LEU A 84 2.39 1.25 6.96
CA LEU A 84 2.14 -0.07 6.38
C LEU A 84 3.43 -0.89 6.23
N PHE A 85 4.57 -0.26 5.95
CA PHE A 85 5.85 -0.97 5.86
C PHE A 85 6.38 -1.40 7.23
N PHE A 86 6.13 -0.64 8.29
CA PHE A 86 6.42 -1.09 9.65
C PHE A 86 5.55 -2.29 10.03
N ALA A 87 4.25 -2.25 9.71
CA ALA A 87 3.36 -3.39 9.92
C ALA A 87 3.84 -4.64 9.16
N LEU A 88 4.24 -4.49 7.89
CA LEU A 88 4.82 -5.59 7.10
C LEU A 88 6.13 -6.10 7.71
N SER A 89 7.02 -5.23 8.17
CA SER A 89 8.25 -5.60 8.85
C SER A 89 7.95 -6.47 10.07
N CYS A 90 7.01 -6.05 10.93
CA CYS A 90 6.60 -6.84 12.09
C CYS A 90 6.04 -8.21 11.69
N LEU A 91 5.18 -8.27 10.66
CA LEU A 91 4.59 -9.53 10.21
C LEU A 91 5.61 -10.46 9.57
N LEU A 92 6.56 -9.94 8.78
CA LEU A 92 7.66 -10.73 8.21
C LEU A 92 8.56 -11.27 9.31
N GLY A 93 8.88 -10.45 10.31
CA GLY A 93 9.67 -10.87 11.47
C GLY A 93 8.96 -11.98 12.24
N ALA A 94 7.66 -11.81 12.49
CA ALA A 94 6.85 -12.80 13.20
C ALA A 94 6.68 -14.10 12.40
N ALA A 95 6.50 -14.01 11.07
CA ALA A 95 6.48 -15.18 10.17
C ALA A 95 7.83 -15.91 10.19
N GLY A 96 8.93 -15.17 10.05
CA GLY A 96 10.29 -15.70 10.09
C GLY A 96 10.60 -16.38 11.42
N LEU A 97 10.28 -15.75 12.55
CA LEU A 97 10.45 -16.32 13.88
C LEU A 97 9.59 -17.58 14.08
N SER A 98 8.32 -17.56 13.65
CA SER A 98 7.44 -18.73 13.75
C SER A 98 7.98 -19.92 12.98
N ARG A 99 8.46 -19.69 11.75
CA ARG A 99 9.07 -20.74 10.93
C ARG A 99 10.42 -21.19 11.49
N LEU A 100 11.23 -20.27 12.03
CA LEU A 100 12.49 -20.59 12.69
C LEU A 100 12.27 -21.49 13.91
N THR A 101 11.32 -21.15 14.77
CA THR A 101 10.93 -21.97 15.93
C THR A 101 10.47 -23.35 15.49
N GLN A 102 9.69 -23.44 14.41
CA GLN A 102 9.28 -24.73 13.86
C GLN A 102 10.50 -25.59 13.45
N VAL A 103 11.47 -25.00 12.75
CA VAL A 103 12.71 -25.68 12.32
C VAL A 103 13.55 -26.11 13.52
N LEU A 104 13.68 -25.26 14.55
CA LEU A 104 14.44 -25.55 15.76
C LEU A 104 13.82 -26.67 16.59
N LEU A 105 12.49 -26.75 16.66
CA LEU A 105 11.78 -27.80 17.37
C LEU A 105 11.66 -29.11 16.59
N GLU A 106 12.10 -29.14 15.33
CA GLU A 106 12.00 -30.30 14.43
C GLU A 106 10.55 -30.82 14.27
N ARG A 107 9.57 -29.94 14.43
CA ARG A 107 8.15 -30.29 14.36
C ARG A 107 7.58 -29.97 12.98
N ASN A 108 7.26 -31.01 12.22
CA ASN A 108 6.48 -30.88 11.00
C ASN A 108 5.00 -30.67 11.38
N GLY A 109 4.41 -29.54 10.99
CA GLY A 109 3.02 -29.19 11.35
C GLY A 109 2.83 -28.49 12.70
N GLY A 110 1.56 -28.28 13.06
CA GLY A 110 1.14 -27.74 14.36
C GLY A 110 1.00 -26.22 14.43
N GLY A 111 0.87 -25.70 15.65
CA GLY A 111 0.56 -24.29 15.93
C GLY A 111 1.52 -23.31 15.26
N TRP A 112 2.84 -23.55 15.31
CA TRP A 112 3.84 -22.67 14.69
C TRP A 112 3.71 -22.56 13.17
N GLN A 113 3.32 -23.64 12.50
CA GLN A 113 3.03 -23.60 11.07
C GLN A 113 1.76 -22.81 10.77
N GLY A 114 0.72 -23.00 11.59
CA GLY A 114 -0.51 -22.20 11.50
C GLY A 114 -0.22 -20.71 11.68
N THR A 115 0.56 -20.35 12.70
CA THR A 115 0.98 -18.96 12.97
C THR A 115 1.79 -18.37 11.82
N PHE A 116 2.75 -19.13 11.27
CA PHE A 116 3.52 -18.72 10.09
C PHE A 116 2.60 -18.40 8.89
N LEU A 117 1.65 -19.29 8.60
CA LEU A 117 0.69 -19.10 7.51
C LEU A 117 -0.27 -17.94 7.76
N ALA A 118 -0.70 -17.73 9.00
CA ALA A 118 -1.55 -16.60 9.38
C ALA A 118 -0.84 -15.25 9.19
N PHE A 119 0.45 -15.16 9.49
CA PHE A 119 1.22 -13.95 9.23
C PHE A 119 1.42 -13.69 7.74
N LEU A 120 1.71 -14.71 6.94
CA LEU A 120 1.79 -14.56 5.48
C LEU A 120 0.43 -14.21 4.85
N PHE A 121 -0.66 -14.77 5.38
CA PHE A 121 -2.01 -14.38 5.00
C PHE A 121 -2.25 -12.89 5.27
N SER A 122 -1.88 -12.43 6.47
CA SER A 122 -2.02 -11.02 6.87
C SER A 122 -1.19 -10.08 5.98
N ILE A 123 0.02 -10.49 5.59
CA ILE A 123 0.85 -9.77 4.60
C ILE A 123 0.11 -9.69 3.25
N GLY A 124 -0.45 -10.81 2.78
CA GLY A 124 -1.23 -10.84 1.55
C GLY A 124 -2.42 -9.88 1.58
N VAL A 125 -3.14 -9.82 2.71
CA VAL A 125 -4.25 -8.87 2.92
C VAL A 125 -3.77 -7.42 2.93
N ILE A 126 -2.65 -7.14 3.59
CA ILE A 126 -2.10 -5.77 3.68
C ILE A 126 -1.78 -5.20 2.29
N TYR A 127 -1.34 -6.01 1.32
CA TYR A 127 -1.05 -5.52 -0.02
C TYR A 127 -2.26 -4.83 -0.69
N PHE A 128 -3.50 -5.20 -0.35
CA PHE A 128 -4.68 -4.52 -0.90
C PHE A 128 -4.86 -3.08 -0.37
N PHE A 129 -4.19 -2.72 0.72
CA PHE A 129 -4.24 -1.38 1.30
C PHE A 129 -3.10 -0.48 0.81
N PHE A 130 -2.17 -0.99 0.02
CA PHE A 130 -0.99 -0.22 -0.40
C PHE A 130 -1.33 1.00 -1.27
N ALA A 131 -2.43 0.99 -2.00
CA ALA A 131 -2.86 2.13 -2.80
C ALA A 131 -3.23 3.37 -1.96
N SER A 132 -3.51 3.20 -0.67
CA SER A 132 -3.85 4.32 0.22
C SER A 132 -2.64 5.14 0.66
N ARG A 133 -1.41 4.70 0.35
CA ARG A 133 -0.18 5.39 0.75
C ARG A 133 0.31 6.42 -0.27
N VAL A 134 -0.20 6.38 -1.50
CA VAL A 134 0.29 7.17 -2.63
C VAL A 134 -0.71 8.24 -3.04
N ASN A 135 -0.25 9.21 -3.83
CA ASN A 135 -1.11 10.20 -4.47
C ASN A 135 -2.15 9.51 -5.40
N GLU A 136 -3.33 10.13 -5.57
CA GLU A 136 -4.44 9.60 -6.39
C GLU A 136 -4.01 9.22 -7.81
N GLU A 137 -3.12 10.01 -8.41
CA GLU A 137 -2.57 9.82 -9.76
C GLU A 137 -1.89 8.45 -9.95
N ALA A 138 -1.20 7.97 -8.91
CA ALA A 138 -0.52 6.67 -8.92
C ALA A 138 -1.37 5.55 -8.29
N SER A 139 -2.47 5.88 -7.62
CA SER A 139 -3.22 4.95 -6.77
C SER A 139 -3.72 3.72 -7.55
N ARG A 140 -4.24 3.91 -8.77
CA ARG A 140 -4.72 2.80 -9.60
C ARG A 140 -3.60 1.85 -10.01
N GLU A 141 -2.47 2.40 -10.45
CA GLU A 141 -1.31 1.60 -10.85
C GLU A 141 -0.77 0.80 -9.66
N VAL A 142 -0.58 1.48 -8.51
CA VAL A 142 -0.15 0.86 -7.26
C VAL A 142 -1.14 -0.22 -6.84
N MET A 143 -2.45 0.03 -6.89
CA MET A 143 -3.46 -0.96 -6.54
C MET A 143 -3.34 -2.23 -7.38
N VAL A 144 -3.19 -2.11 -8.70
CA VAL A 144 -3.10 -3.28 -9.59
C VAL A 144 -1.89 -4.16 -9.25
N TRP A 145 -0.71 -3.55 -9.09
CA TRP A 145 0.51 -4.29 -8.74
C TRP A 145 0.40 -5.00 -7.39
N HIS A 146 -0.11 -4.30 -6.37
CA HIS A 146 -0.16 -4.87 -5.02
C HIS A 146 -1.34 -5.83 -4.85
N ALA A 147 -2.48 -5.60 -5.51
CA ALA A 147 -3.56 -6.58 -5.55
C ALA A 147 -3.11 -7.88 -6.25
N ALA A 148 -2.28 -7.79 -7.29
CA ALA A 148 -1.70 -8.95 -7.93
C ALA A 148 -0.76 -9.72 -6.98
N ALA A 149 0.14 -9.03 -6.27
CA ALA A 149 1.04 -9.64 -5.29
C ALA A 149 0.30 -10.20 -4.05
N GLY A 150 -0.73 -9.51 -3.58
CA GLY A 150 -1.60 -9.96 -2.50
C GLY A 150 -2.36 -11.22 -2.86
N SER A 151 -2.98 -11.23 -4.05
CA SER A 151 -3.75 -12.38 -4.53
C SER A 151 -2.87 -13.63 -4.71
N THR A 152 -1.67 -13.46 -5.27
CA THR A 152 -0.74 -14.57 -5.50
C THR A 152 -0.20 -15.13 -4.18
N LEU A 153 0.14 -14.27 -3.21
CA LEU A 153 0.56 -14.70 -1.88
C LEU A 153 -0.55 -15.41 -1.11
N LEU A 154 -1.79 -14.89 -1.16
CA LEU A 154 -2.95 -15.54 -0.53
C LEU A 154 -3.20 -16.92 -1.15
N LEU A 155 -3.12 -17.04 -2.48
CA LEU A 155 -3.23 -18.33 -3.15
C LEU A 155 -2.11 -19.27 -2.73
N ALA A 156 -0.88 -18.77 -2.56
CA ALA A 156 0.23 -19.56 -2.04
C ALA A 156 -0.12 -20.13 -0.66
N VAL A 157 -0.60 -19.29 0.27
CA VAL A 157 -1.02 -19.71 1.62
C VAL A 157 -2.10 -20.78 1.54
N LEU A 158 -3.07 -20.66 0.64
CA LEU A 158 -4.10 -21.69 0.42
C LEU A 158 -3.49 -23.01 -0.05
N PHE A 159 -2.57 -22.99 -1.01
CA PHE A 159 -1.87 -24.18 -1.49
C PHE A 159 -1.08 -24.85 -0.36
N LYS A 160 -0.34 -24.07 0.44
CA LYS A 160 0.41 -24.62 1.57
C LYS A 160 -0.50 -25.18 2.65
N SER A 161 -1.61 -24.51 2.94
CA SER A 161 -2.62 -24.99 3.88
C SER A 161 -3.23 -26.30 3.41
N ALA A 162 -3.65 -26.37 2.15
CA ALA A 162 -4.15 -27.61 1.53
C ALA A 162 -3.10 -28.73 1.55
N HIS A 163 -1.82 -28.42 1.31
CA HIS A 163 -0.74 -29.39 1.43
C HIS A 163 -0.63 -29.96 2.84
N VAL A 164 -0.83 -29.16 3.90
CA VAL A 164 -0.81 -29.66 5.29
C VAL A 164 -1.88 -30.72 5.53
N PHE A 165 -3.07 -30.57 4.96
CA PHE A 165 -4.17 -31.52 5.16
C PHE A 165 -4.10 -32.73 4.22
N PHE A 166 -3.69 -32.53 2.97
CA PHE A 166 -3.77 -33.57 1.93
C PHE A 166 -2.43 -34.21 1.58
N GLY A 167 -1.30 -33.62 1.98
CA GLY A 167 0.05 -34.15 1.74
C GLY A 167 0.48 -34.28 0.27
N ARG A 168 -0.27 -33.71 -0.68
CA ARG A 168 0.00 -33.91 -2.12
C ARG A 168 1.17 -33.06 -2.59
N ARG A 169 2.20 -33.68 -3.17
CA ARG A 169 3.44 -33.01 -3.66
C ARG A 169 3.16 -31.80 -4.56
N PHE A 170 2.18 -31.86 -5.45
CA PHE A 170 1.87 -30.73 -6.34
C PHE A 170 1.38 -29.48 -5.59
N LEU A 171 0.73 -29.63 -4.44
CA LEU A 171 0.30 -28.50 -3.60
C LEU A 171 1.52 -27.79 -3.00
N HIS A 172 2.55 -28.56 -2.63
CA HIS A 172 3.81 -27.99 -2.16
C HIS A 172 4.57 -27.27 -3.27
N LEU A 173 4.62 -27.86 -4.46
CA LEU A 173 5.23 -27.23 -5.63
C LEU A 173 4.49 -25.94 -6.00
N GLY A 174 3.15 -25.96 -5.99
CA GLY A 174 2.33 -24.77 -6.24
C GLY A 174 2.58 -23.67 -5.21
N TRP A 175 2.69 -24.01 -3.93
CA TRP A 175 3.11 -23.08 -2.87
C TRP A 175 4.45 -22.42 -3.20
N ALA A 176 5.49 -23.21 -3.48
CA ALA A 176 6.82 -22.69 -3.73
C ALA A 176 6.88 -21.85 -5.02
N ALA A 177 6.19 -22.28 -6.08
CA ALA A 177 6.09 -21.54 -7.33
C ALA A 177 5.37 -20.19 -7.15
N LEU A 178 4.28 -20.15 -6.39
CA LEU A 178 3.55 -18.92 -6.10
C LEU A 178 4.36 -17.94 -5.24
N LEU A 179 5.16 -18.42 -4.30
CA LEU A 179 6.13 -17.58 -3.57
C LEU A 179 7.16 -16.95 -4.51
N ILE A 180 7.70 -17.74 -5.45
CA ILE A 180 8.65 -17.24 -6.46
C ILE A 180 7.97 -16.24 -7.41
N PHE A 181 6.71 -16.48 -7.80
CA PHE A 181 5.99 -15.54 -8.63
C PHE A 181 5.73 -14.21 -7.89
N THR A 182 5.29 -14.29 -6.63
CA THR A 182 5.11 -13.11 -5.76
C THR A 182 6.43 -12.36 -5.59
N SER A 183 7.55 -13.07 -5.39
CA SER A 183 8.84 -12.41 -5.27
C SER A 183 9.25 -11.68 -6.55
N MET A 184 9.00 -12.25 -7.72
CA MET A 184 9.27 -11.58 -9.00
C MET A 184 8.42 -10.32 -9.16
N GLN A 185 7.14 -10.36 -8.80
CA GLN A 185 6.28 -9.17 -8.79
C GLN A 185 6.87 -8.06 -7.92
N LEU A 186 7.36 -8.39 -6.72
CA LEU A 186 7.94 -7.40 -5.79
C LEU A 186 9.33 -6.90 -6.20
N LEU A 187 10.18 -7.78 -6.76
CA LEU A 187 11.54 -7.41 -7.21
C LEU A 187 11.52 -6.54 -8.48
N THR A 188 10.53 -6.74 -9.34
CA THR A 188 10.37 -5.97 -10.58
C THR A 188 9.58 -4.69 -10.38
N TYR A 189 8.80 -4.60 -9.30
CA TYR A 189 8.06 -3.39 -8.95
C TYR A 189 9.02 -2.21 -8.73
N ARG A 190 8.67 -1.09 -9.37
CA ARG A 190 9.34 0.20 -9.21
C ARG A 190 8.27 1.23 -8.86
N GLU A 191 8.54 2.01 -7.83
CA GLU A 191 7.63 3.07 -7.44
C GLU A 191 7.64 4.18 -8.49
N SER A 192 6.46 4.63 -8.90
CA SER A 192 6.32 5.77 -9.83
C SER A 192 6.77 7.06 -9.13
N PRO A 193 7.52 7.95 -9.81
CA PRO A 193 7.86 9.28 -9.26
C PRO A 193 6.63 10.09 -8.85
N ALA A 194 5.48 9.88 -9.51
CA ALA A 194 4.23 10.56 -9.18
C ALA A 194 3.59 10.08 -7.85
N ALA A 195 4.00 8.91 -7.32
CA ALA A 195 3.43 8.33 -6.11
C ALA A 195 3.61 9.22 -4.87
N PHE A 196 4.76 9.89 -4.78
CA PHE A 196 5.12 10.75 -3.66
C PHE A 196 5.47 12.18 -4.06
N GLY A 197 5.38 12.52 -5.35
CA GLY A 197 5.65 13.88 -5.84
C GLY A 197 4.82 14.95 -5.14
N MET A 198 5.34 16.19 -5.15
CA MET A 198 4.61 17.36 -4.65
C MET A 198 3.40 17.64 -5.53
N ARG A 199 2.22 17.71 -4.92
CA ARG A 199 0.99 18.08 -5.61
C ARG A 199 0.88 19.60 -5.66
N LEU A 200 0.77 20.17 -6.86
CA LEU A 200 0.30 21.55 -7.01
C LEU A 200 -1.22 21.53 -6.84
N VAL A 201 -1.70 21.83 -5.63
CA VAL A 201 -3.13 22.05 -5.41
C VAL A 201 -3.44 23.45 -5.92
N THR A 202 -4.07 23.55 -7.08
CA THR A 202 -4.68 24.80 -7.52
C THR A 202 -5.89 25.02 -6.62
N PHE A 203 -5.81 25.96 -5.69
CA PHE A 203 -6.99 26.42 -4.97
C PHE A 203 -7.90 27.09 -6.00
N GLU A 204 -9.03 26.46 -6.31
CA GLU A 204 -10.13 27.15 -6.96
C GLU A 204 -10.58 28.22 -5.96
N THR A 205 -10.16 29.46 -6.20
CA THR A 205 -10.53 30.58 -5.35
C THR A 205 -12.05 30.66 -5.34
N ALA A 206 -12.62 30.78 -4.14
CA ALA A 206 -14.06 30.80 -3.90
C ALA A 206 -14.76 31.66 -4.97
N PRO A 207 -15.94 31.24 -5.49
CA PRO A 207 -16.65 31.99 -6.51
C PRO A 207 -16.75 33.45 -6.06
N ALA A 208 -16.35 34.36 -6.95
CA ALA A 208 -16.32 35.79 -6.67
C ALA A 208 -17.63 36.19 -5.99
N PRO A 209 -17.58 37.00 -4.90
CA PRO A 209 -18.78 37.38 -4.18
C PRO A 209 -19.80 37.92 -5.19
N GLN A 210 -20.98 37.29 -5.23
CA GLN A 210 -22.07 37.72 -6.10
C GLN A 210 -22.33 39.20 -5.78
N GLN A 211 -22.01 40.08 -6.73
CA GLN A 211 -22.41 41.48 -6.64
C GLN A 211 -23.94 41.49 -6.51
N PRO A 212 -24.50 42.15 -5.49
CA PRO A 212 -25.95 42.23 -5.36
C PRO A 212 -26.52 42.85 -6.64
N ALA A 213 -27.48 42.15 -7.24
CA ALA A 213 -28.15 42.59 -8.45
C ALA A 213 -28.61 44.05 -8.27
N ALA A 214 -28.11 44.94 -9.13
CA ALA A 214 -28.54 46.32 -9.15
C ALA A 214 -30.07 46.36 -9.28
N ALA A 215 -30.74 47.05 -8.35
CA ALA A 215 -32.18 47.22 -8.38
C ALA A 215 -32.61 47.79 -9.75
N PRO A 216 -33.72 47.30 -10.33
CA PRO A 216 -34.18 47.78 -11.63
C PRO A 216 -34.48 49.28 -11.54
N VAL A 217 -33.86 50.04 -12.44
CA VAL A 217 -34.11 51.47 -12.67
C VAL A 217 -35.59 51.65 -12.95
N LYS A 218 -36.29 52.41 -12.11
CA LYS A 218 -37.67 52.84 -12.35
C LYS A 218 -37.68 53.71 -13.62
N THR A 219 -38.19 53.17 -14.72
CA THR A 219 -38.55 53.93 -15.91
C THR A 219 -39.68 54.91 -15.55
N GLN A 220 -39.42 56.21 -15.76
CA GLN A 220 -40.44 57.26 -15.68
C GLN A 220 -41.52 57.03 -16.77
N PRO A 221 -42.82 57.10 -16.44
CA PRO A 221 -43.86 57.04 -17.45
C PRO A 221 -43.94 58.35 -18.23
N SER A 222 -44.01 58.22 -19.56
CA SER A 222 -44.18 59.32 -20.51
C SER A 222 -45.54 60.01 -20.31
N LYS A 223 -45.51 61.34 -20.39
CA LYS A 223 -46.69 62.20 -20.34
C LYS A 223 -47.49 62.09 -21.65
N ASN A 224 -48.82 62.09 -21.49
CA ASN A 224 -49.88 62.65 -22.36
C ASN A 224 -50.90 61.64 -22.88
N ALA A 225 -52.04 61.57 -22.19
CA ALA A 225 -53.35 61.30 -22.78
C ALA A 225 -54.30 62.41 -22.34
N GLY A 226 -54.89 63.11 -23.30
CA GLY A 226 -55.73 64.28 -23.12
C GLY A 226 -57.03 64.00 -22.37
N THR A 227 -57.48 65.01 -21.63
CA THR A 227 -58.71 65.08 -20.86
C THR A 227 -59.94 65.09 -21.78
N THR A 228 -60.93 64.23 -21.49
CA THR A 228 -62.28 64.33 -22.06
C THR A 228 -63.17 65.12 -21.10
N ASP A 229 -63.58 66.32 -21.54
CA ASP A 229 -64.53 67.19 -20.86
C ASP A 229 -65.91 66.52 -20.76
N LYS A 230 -66.44 66.40 -19.53
CA LYS A 230 -67.87 66.16 -19.29
C LYS A 230 -68.51 67.43 -18.71
N LYS A 231 -69.28 68.11 -19.57
CA LYS A 231 -70.24 69.17 -19.21
C LYS A 231 -71.25 68.66 -18.16
N ARG A 232 -71.49 69.48 -17.14
CA ARG A 232 -72.54 69.35 -16.14
C ARG A 232 -73.81 70.06 -16.65
N PRO A 233 -75.02 69.50 -16.51
CA PRO A 233 -76.25 70.24 -16.79
C PRO A 233 -76.64 71.09 -15.56
N GLY A 234 -77.02 72.34 -15.80
CA GLY A 234 -77.70 73.21 -14.84
C GLY A 234 -79.19 73.29 -15.17
N ASN A 235 -79.99 73.31 -14.10
CA ASN A 235 -81.44 73.50 -13.95
C ASN A 235 -82.27 73.85 -15.18
#